data_AF-A0A7K8YLN4-F1
#
_entry.id   AF-A0A7K8YLN4-F1
#
_cell.length_a   1.000
_cell.length_b   1.000
_cell.length_c   1.000
_cell.angle_alpha   90.00
_cell.angle_beta   90.00
_cell.angle_gamma   90.00
#
_symmetry.space_group_name_H-M   'P 1'
#
loop_
_entity.id
_entity.type
_entity.pdbx_description
1 polymer ?
#
loop_
_entity_poly.entity_id
_entity_poly.type
_entity_poly.pdbx_seq_one_letter_code
_entity_poly.pdbx_strand_id
1 'polypeptide(L)'
;RCRMCSLTFYSKSEMQIHSKSHTETKPHKCPHCSKSFANSSYLAQHIRIHSGAKPYTCSYCQKAFRQLSHLQQHTRIHTGDRPYKC
;
A
#
# COMPACT_ATOMS: atom_id res chain seq x y z
N ARG A 1 -15.80 -15.71 -3.81
CA ARG A 1 -16.34 -14.82 -4.87
C ARG A 1 -17.12 -13.68 -4.22
N CYS A 2 -16.84 -12.42 -4.59
CA CYS A 2 -17.62 -11.26 -4.14
C CYS A 2 -19.00 -11.25 -4.84
N ARG A 3 -20.04 -10.71 -4.21
CA ARG A 3 -21.38 -10.61 -4.80
C ARG A 3 -21.60 -9.32 -5.59
N MET A 4 -20.86 -8.27 -5.26
CA MET A 4 -20.93 -6.96 -5.92
C MET A 4 -20.00 -6.86 -7.12
N CYS A 5 -19.02 -7.77 -7.23
CA CYS A 5 -18.13 -7.87 -8.38
C CYS A 5 -17.65 -9.32 -8.57
N SER A 6 -17.14 -9.63 -9.75
CA SER A 6 -16.73 -11.00 -10.10
C SER A 6 -15.39 -11.44 -9.51
N LEU A 7 -14.80 -10.66 -8.59
CA LEU A 7 -13.51 -10.98 -7.98
C LEU A 7 -13.62 -12.17 -7.03
N THR A 8 -12.63 -13.07 -7.13
CA THR A 8 -12.52 -14.26 -6.29
C THR A 8 -11.30 -14.13 -5.41
N PHE A 9 -11.49 -14.36 -4.11
CA PHE A 9 -10.46 -14.24 -3.08
C PHE A 9 -10.27 -15.61 -2.44
N TYR A 10 -9.02 -15.93 -2.12
CA TYR A 10 -8.65 -17.22 -1.52
C TYR A 10 -8.87 -17.20 0.00
N SER A 11 -8.78 -16.03 0.63
CA SER A 11 -9.03 -15.83 2.05
C SER A 11 -10.33 -15.04 2.34
N LYS A 12 -11.04 -15.46 3.40
CA LYS A 12 -12.22 -14.74 3.92
C LYS A 12 -11.85 -13.33 4.40
N SER A 13 -10.65 -13.15 4.97
CA SER A 13 -10.17 -11.85 5.44
C SER A 13 -9.93 -10.88 4.28
N GLU A 14 -9.38 -11.37 3.16
CA GLU A 14 -9.19 -10.57 1.95
C GLU A 14 -10.52 -10.14 1.35
N MET A 15 -11.50 -11.06 1.29
CA MET A 15 -12.86 -10.75 0.86
C MET A 15 -13.52 -9.68 1.73
N GLN A 16 -13.34 -9.72 3.06
CA GLN A 16 -13.88 -8.72 3.98
C GLN A 16 -13.21 -7.35 3.83
N ILE A 17 -11.91 -7.31 3.56
CA ILE A 17 -11.22 -6.04 3.27
C ILE A 17 -11.71 -5.49 1.93
N HIS A 18 -11.84 -6.35 0.92
CA HIS A 18 -12.37 -5.98 -0.38
C HIS A 18 -13.82 -5.49 -0.30
N SER A 19 -14.69 -6.10 0.50
CA SER A 19 -16.08 -5.64 0.61
C SER A 19 -16.18 -4.19 1.11
N LYS A 20 -15.18 -3.70 1.85
CA LYS A 20 -15.10 -2.29 2.28
C LYS A 20 -14.83 -1.33 1.12
N SER A 21 -14.40 -1.79 -0.05
CA SER A 21 -14.29 -0.94 -1.24
C SER A 21 -15.65 -0.68 -1.90
N HIS A 22 -16.64 -1.54 -1.65
CA HIS A 22 -18.01 -1.36 -2.16
C HIS A 22 -18.85 -0.45 -1.25
N THR A 23 -18.39 -0.20 -0.03
CA THR A 23 -19.03 0.72 0.91
C THR A 23 -18.30 2.05 0.89
N GLU A 24 -19.01 3.17 0.72
CA GLU A 24 -18.43 4.52 0.80
C GLU A 24 -17.89 4.87 2.21
N THR A 25 -18.09 4.00 3.19
CA THR A 25 -17.58 4.16 4.54
C THR A 25 -16.08 3.84 4.57
N LYS A 26 -15.26 4.87 4.77
CA LYS A 26 -13.83 4.75 5.07
C LYS A 26 -13.63 4.96 6.59
N PRO A 27 -13.75 3.90 7.42
CA PRO A 27 -13.81 4.07 8.87
C PRO A 27 -12.50 4.57 9.49
N HIS A 28 -11.37 4.40 8.80
CA HIS A 28 -10.05 4.74 9.33
C HIS A 28 -9.65 6.16 8.92
N LYS A 29 -10.00 7.15 9.74
CA LYS A 29 -9.68 8.56 9.52
C LYS A 29 -8.22 8.87 9.91
N CYS A 30 -7.56 9.73 9.14
CA CYS A 30 -6.26 10.25 9.51
C CYS A 30 -6.40 11.31 10.61
N PRO A 31 -5.58 11.25 11.68
CA PRO A 31 -5.63 12.28 12.73
C PRO A 31 -5.00 13.61 12.33
N HIS A 32 -4.22 13.64 11.24
CA HIS A 32 -3.47 14.82 10.80
C HIS A 32 -4.06 15.50 9.54
N CYS A 33 -5.08 14.90 8.90
CA CYS A 33 -5.75 15.49 7.75
C CYS A 33 -7.13 14.86 7.52
N SER A 34 -7.95 15.45 6.63
CA SER A 34 -9.31 14.98 6.34
C SER A 34 -9.39 13.67 5.53
N LYS A 35 -8.27 12.99 5.27
CA LYS A 35 -8.26 11.74 4.51
C LYS A 35 -8.73 10.57 5.36
N SER A 36 -9.50 9.68 4.74
CA SER A 36 -10.00 8.46 5.36
C SER A 36 -9.67 7.25 4.49
N PHE A 37 -9.46 6.10 5.12
CA PHE A 37 -9.01 4.85 4.48
C PHE A 37 -9.97 3.69 4.79
N ALA A 38 -10.07 2.75 3.84
CA ALA A 38 -10.91 1.57 3.98
C ALA A 38 -10.33 0.52 4.94
N ASN A 39 -9.02 0.57 5.21
CA ASN A 39 -8.36 -0.32 6.16
C ASN A 39 -7.31 0.41 7.02
N SER A 40 -6.99 -0.18 8.17
CA SER A 40 -6.02 0.35 9.13
C SER A 40 -4.58 0.30 8.59
N SER A 41 -4.23 -0.70 7.80
CA SER A 41 -2.89 -0.84 7.22
C SER A 41 -2.53 0.31 6.27
N TYR A 42 -3.47 0.74 5.42
CA TYR A 42 -3.29 1.90 4.55
C TYR A 42 -3.25 3.20 5.35
N LEU A 43 -4.06 3.33 6.41
CA LEU A 43 -3.93 4.48 7.31
C LEU A 43 -2.54 4.52 7.96
N ALA A 44 -2.05 3.40 8.50
CA ALA A 44 -0.72 3.33 9.12
C ALA A 44 0.40 3.66 8.13
N GLN A 45 0.29 3.18 6.89
CA GLN A 45 1.22 3.55 5.81
C GLN A 45 1.13 5.04 5.48
N HIS A 46 -0.08 5.59 5.43
CA HIS A 46 -0.32 7.01 5.16
C HIS A 46 0.25 7.92 6.26
N ILE A 47 0.15 7.55 7.53
CA ILE A 47 0.67 8.35 8.65
C ILE A 47 2.19 8.59 8.52
N ARG A 48 2.94 7.69 7.86
CA ARG A 48 4.37 7.87 7.56
C ARG A 48 4.65 9.10 6.69
N ILE A 49 3.64 9.63 5.99
CA ILE A 49 3.75 10.88 5.24
C ILE A 49 3.87 12.06 6.19
N HIS A 50 3.08 12.08 7.26
CA HIS A 50 3.07 13.13 8.26
C HIS A 50 4.30 13.08 9.16
N SER A 51 4.71 11.90 9.61
CA SER A 51 5.92 11.77 10.45
C SER A 51 7.24 11.84 9.67
N GLY A 52 7.18 11.81 8.34
CA GLY A 52 8.38 11.73 7.50
C GLY A 52 9.12 10.38 7.60
N ALA A 53 8.60 9.39 8.33
CA ALA A 53 9.24 8.10 8.53
C ALA A 53 9.49 7.36 7.20
N LYS A 54 10.74 6.98 6.98
CA LYS A 54 11.18 6.22 5.79
C LYS A 54 11.95 4.98 6.24
N PRO A 55 11.24 3.91 6.65
CA PRO A 55 11.87 2.74 7.26
C PRO A 55 12.65 1.87 6.28
N TYR A 56 12.52 2.10 4.97
CA TYR A 56 13.15 1.26 3.95
C TYR A 56 14.27 2.03 3.26
N THR A 57 15.51 1.61 3.49
CA THR A 57 16.70 2.28 2.94
C THR A 57 17.35 1.43 1.86
N CYS A 58 17.74 2.06 0.76
CA CYS A 58 18.48 1.41 -0.32
C CYS A 58 19.92 1.15 0.11
N SER A 59 20.37 -0.10 0.02
CA SER A 59 21.75 -0.49 0.35
C SER A 59 22.78 0.13 -0.61
N TYR A 60 22.43 0.35 -1.87
CA TYR A 60 23.35 0.87 -2.90
C TYR A 60 23.63 2.36 -2.78
N CYS A 61 22.63 3.18 -2.43
CA CYS A 61 22.75 4.64 -2.46
C CYS A 61 22.21 5.35 -1.21
N GLN A 62 21.84 4.59 -0.17
CA GLN A 62 21.31 5.09 1.11
C GLN A 62 20.04 5.95 1.00
N LYS A 63 19.38 5.95 -0.16
CA LYS A 63 18.10 6.64 -0.34
C LYS A 63 17.00 5.90 0.41
N ALA A 64 16.24 6.62 1.22
CA ALA A 64 15.17 6.06 2.04
C ALA A 64 13.76 6.25 1.43
N PHE A 65 12.87 5.29 1.66
CA PHE A 65 11.52 5.18 1.12
C PHE A 65 10.49 4.87 2.21
N ARG A 66 9.25 5.33 2.00
CA ARG A 66 8.12 5.10 2.92
C ARG A 66 7.49 3.70 2.79
N GLN A 67 7.69 3.06 1.63
CA GLN A 67 7.10 1.77 1.26
C GLN A 67 8.14 0.83 0.67
N LEU A 68 8.02 -0.48 0.96
CA LEU A 68 8.93 -1.50 0.47
C LEU A 68 8.84 -1.67 -1.06
N SER A 69 7.64 -1.64 -1.62
CA SER A 69 7.43 -1.74 -3.07
C SER A 69 8.17 -0.65 -3.85
N HIS A 70 8.21 0.58 -3.32
CA HIS A 70 8.96 1.68 -3.92
C HIS A 70 10.47 1.46 -3.82
N LEU A 71 10.97 0.91 -2.71
CA LEU A 71 12.38 0.52 -2.61
C LEU A 71 12.71 -0.58 -3.63
N GLN A 72 11.88 -1.63 -3.73
CA GLN A 72 12.08 -2.73 -4.68
C GLN A 72 12.06 -2.26 -6.13
N GLN A 73 11.15 -1.35 -6.49
CA GLN A 73 11.15 -0.73 -7.80
C GLN A 73 12.40 0.11 -8.01
N HIS A 74 12.82 0.89 -7.02
CA HIS A 74 14.03 1.68 -7.08
C HIS A 74 15.29 0.82 -7.25
N THR A 75 15.41 -0.33 -6.57
CA THR A 75 16.60 -1.20 -6.68
C THR A 75 16.80 -1.77 -8.08
N ARG A 76 15.76 -1.78 -8.93
CA ARG A 76 15.87 -2.16 -10.34
C ARG A 76 16.76 -1.23 -11.14
N ILE A 77 16.91 0.03 -10.74
CA ILE A 77 17.83 0.95 -11.43
C ILE A 77 19.30 0.60 -11.21
N HIS A 78 19.62 -0.02 -10.07
CA HIS A 78 20.98 -0.44 -9.71
C HIS A 78 21.31 -1.81 -10.30
N THR A 79 20.33 -2.70 -10.35
CA THR A 79 20.50 -4.07 -10.84
C THR A 79 20.26 -4.20 -12.34
N GLY A 80 19.64 -3.21 -12.98
CA GLY A 80 19.24 -3.27 -14.39
C GLY A 80 18.06 -4.23 -14.66
N ASP A 81 17.40 -4.74 -13.63
CA ASP A 81 16.30 -5.71 -13.75
C ASP A 81 15.10 -5.12 -14.50
N ARG A 82 14.67 -5.82 -15.57
CA ARG A 82 13.52 -5.47 -16.42
C ARG A 82 12.55 -6.66 -16.48
N PRO A 83 11.70 -6.82 -15.47
CA PRO A 83 10.83 -8.00 -15.35
C PRO A 83 9.66 -7.99 -16.33
N TYR A 84 9.29 -6.81 -16.85
CA TYR A 84 8.21 -6.67 -17.83
C TYR A 84 8.82 -6.53 -19.22
N LYS A 85 8.38 -7.40 -20.14
CA LYS A 85 8.70 -7.34 -21.57
C LYS A 85 7.44 -6.92 -22.32
N CYS A 86 7.62 -6.22 -23.45
CA CYS A 86 6.55 -5.83 -24.37
C CYS A 86 6.02 -7.08 -25.09
#